data_AF-Q2WAK0-F1
#
_entry.id   AF-Q2WAK0-F1
#
_cell.length_a   1.000
_cell.length_b   1.000
_cell.length_c   1.000
_cell.angle_alpha   90.00
_cell.angle_beta   90.00
_cell.angle_gamma   90.00
#
_symmetry.space_group_name_H-M   'P 1'
#
loop_
_entity.id
_entity.type
_entity.pdbx_description
1 polymer ?
#
loop_
_entity_poly.entity_id
_entity_poly.type
_entity_poly.pdbx_seq_one_letter_code
_entity_poly.pdbx_strand_id
1 'polypeptide(L)' 'MRLRISTNGLKTIEHNGGIDSYLLSIASTKLSAEARRLKKRIERALASKQDAVAA' A
#
# COMPACT_ATOMS: atom_id res chain seq x y z
N MET A 1 3.16 12.22 2.37
CA MET A 1 1.75 12.13 1.94
C MET A 1 0.93 11.88 3.19
N ARG A 2 -0.13 12.66 3.44
CA ARG A 2 -1.01 12.45 4.60
C ARG A 2 -2.39 12.05 4.08
N LEU A 3 -2.78 10.80 4.31
CA LEU A 3 -4.12 10.31 3.98
C LEU A 3 -5.05 10.55 5.17
N ARG A 4 -6.28 10.97 4.88
CA ARG A 4 -7.36 10.90 5.87
C ARG A 4 -8.03 9.54 5.77
N ILE A 5 -8.04 8.80 6.88
CA ILE A 5 -8.54 7.44 6.94
C ILE A 5 -9.62 7.38 8.03
N SER A 6 -10.68 6.60 7.79
CA SER A 6 -11.67 6.31 8.82
C SER A 6 -11.11 5.32 9.85
N THR A 7 -11.67 5.31 11.07
CA THR A 7 -11.24 4.41 12.15
C THR A 7 -11.34 2.93 11.75
N ASN A 8 -12.37 2.57 10.98
CA ASN A 8 -12.53 1.21 10.46
C ASN A 8 -11.44 0.87 9.45
N GLY A 9 -11.09 1.80 8.57
CA GLY A 9 -9.97 1.62 7.63
C GLY A 9 -8.63 1.44 8.34
N LEU A 10 -8.40 2.18 9.42
CA LEU A 10 -7.19 2.03 10.24
C LEU A 10 -7.10 0.63 10.86
N LYS A 11 -8.19 0.13 11.46
CA LYS A 11 -8.23 -1.24 12.00
C LYS A 11 -7.97 -2.31 10.94
N THR A 12 -8.52 -2.13 9.73
CA THR A 12 -8.27 -3.07 8.63
C THR A 12 -6.80 -3.03 8.20
N ILE A 13 -6.19 -1.85 8.15
CA ILE A 13 -4.77 -1.70 7.82
C ILE A 13 -3.90 -2.43 8.86
N GLU A 14 -4.18 -2.25 10.16
CA GLU A 14 -3.44 -2.92 11.23
C GLU A 14 -3.64 -4.44 11.20
N HIS A 15 -4.86 -4.92 10.95
CA HIS A 15 -5.13 -6.36 10.84
C HIS A 15 -4.42 -7.00 9.65
N ASN A 16 -4.24 -6.27 8.56
CA ASN A 16 -3.47 -6.72 7.40
C ASN A 16 -1.94 -6.55 7.59
N GLY A 17 -1.47 -6.13 8.76
CA GLY A 17 -0.05 -6.00 9.06
C GLY A 17 0.61 -4.76 8.46
N GLY A 18 -0.16 -3.70 8.20
CA GLY A 18 0.35 -2.42 7.74
C GLY A 18 -0.25 -1.93 6.42
N ILE A 19 0.08 -0.69 6.07
CA ILE A 19 -0.54 -0.02 4.90
C ILE A 19 -0.07 -0.64 3.59
N ASP A 20 1.21 -1.01 3.49
CA ASP A 20 1.77 -1.60 2.28
C ASP A 20 1.14 -2.98 1.99
N SER A 21 1.00 -3.81 3.02
CA SER A 21 0.32 -5.10 2.93
C SER A 21 -1.16 -4.95 2.54
N TYR A 22 -1.85 -3.97 3.13
CA TYR A 22 -3.23 -3.63 2.78
C TYR A 22 -3.35 -3.20 1.30
N LEU A 23 -2.45 -2.35 0.81
CA LEU A 23 -2.47 -1.90 -0.59
C LEU A 23 -2.17 -3.02 -1.59
N LEU A 24 -1.36 -3.99 -1.21
CA LEU A 24 -1.03 -5.16 -2.04
C LEU A 24 -2.17 -6.19 -2.04
N SER A 25 -2.80 -6.43 -0.89
CA SER A 25 -3.83 -7.47 -0.71
C SER A 25 -5.16 -7.15 -1.42
N ILE A 26 -5.51 -5.87 -1.58
CA ILE A 26 -6.82 -5.49 -2.11
C ILE A 26 -6.74 -5.06 -3.58
N ALA A 27 -7.83 -5.34 -4.30
CA ALA A 27 -8.04 -4.87 -5.67
C ALA A 27 -8.08 -3.34 -5.75
N SER A 28 -7.47 -2.79 -6.82
CA SER A 28 -7.36 -1.36 -7.11
C SER A 28 -8.71 -0.63 -7.18
N THR A 29 -9.79 -1.35 -7.51
CA THR A 29 -11.17 -0.83 -7.58
C THR A 29 -11.75 -0.45 -6.22
N LYS A 30 -11.33 -1.10 -5.13
CA LYS A 30 -11.73 -0.75 -3.75
C LYS A 30 -10.84 0.32 -3.12
N LEU A 31 -9.77 0.72 -3.81
CA LEU A 31 -8.79 1.68 -3.34
C LEU A 31 -9.14 3.10 -3.81
N SER A 32 -9.08 4.07 -2.88
CA SER A 32 -9.16 5.49 -3.20
C SER A 32 -8.06 5.90 -4.21
N ALA A 33 -8.28 6.98 -4.96
CA ALA A 33 -7.34 7.48 -5.96
C ALA A 33 -5.93 7.72 -5.38
N GLU A 34 -5.82 8.22 -4.15
CA GLU A 34 -4.54 8.40 -3.48
C GLU A 34 -3.88 7.07 -3.09
N ALA A 35 -4.68 6.12 -2.60
CA ALA A 35 -4.21 4.79 -2.24
C ALA A 35 -3.72 4.01 -3.48
N ARG A 36 -4.36 4.21 -4.64
CA ARG A 36 -3.92 3.65 -5.92
C ARG A 36 -2.59 4.25 -6.38
N ARG A 37 -2.37 5.55 -6.17
CA ARG A 37 -1.07 6.19 -6.42
C ARG A 37 0.01 5.64 -5.49
N LEU A 38 -0.33 5.41 -4.21
CA LEU A 38 0.60 4.84 -3.25
C LEU A 38 0.95 3.39 -3.61
N LYS A 39 -0.04 2.57 -4.01
CA LYS A 39 0.19 1.21 -4.52
C LYS A 39 1.18 1.20 -5.69
N LYS A 40 0.98 2.05 -6.71
CA LYS A 40 1.93 2.18 -7.83
C LYS A 40 3.34 2.58 -7.38
N ARG A 41 3.46 3.45 -6.37
CA ARG A 41 4.77 3.85 -5.83
C ARG A 41 5.43 2.70 -5.07
N ILE A 42 4.67 1.91 -4.32
CA ILE A 42 5.15 0.73 -3.59
C ILE A 42 5.56 -0.36 -4.57
N GLU A 43 4.77 -0.64 -5.61
CA GLU A 43 5.13 -1.59 -6.67
C GLU A 43 6.45 -1.20 -7.35
N ARG A 44 6.62 0.09 -7.69
CA ARG A 44 7.90 0.59 -8.23
C ARG A 44 9.04 0.48 -7.22
N ALA A 45 8.80 0.79 -5.95
CA ALA A 45 9.80 0.69 -4.90
C ALA A 45 10.18 -0.77 -4.60
N LEU A 46 9.23 -1.70 -4.65
CA LEU A 46 9.46 -3.14 -4.51
C LEU A 46 10.31 -3.67 -5.68
N ALA A 47 10.00 -3.27 -6.91
CA ALA A 47 10.83 -3.60 -8.07
C ALA A 47 12.28 -3.12 -7.86
N SER A 48 12.46 -1.84 -7.52
CA SER A 48 13.80 -1.29 -7.25
C SER A 48 14.48 -1.88 -6.01
N LYS A 49 13.72 -2.33 -5.01
CA LYS A 49 14.27 -2.95 -3.79
C LYS A 49 14.64 -4.42 -4.01
N GLN A 50 13.97 -5.12 -4.92
CA GLN A 50 14.39 -6.47 -5.35
C GLN A 50 15.70 -6.41 -6.13
N ASP A 51 15.91 -5.38 -6.95
CA ASP A 51 17.17 -5.19 -7.67
C ASP A 51 18.36 -4.91 -6.73
N ALA A 52 18.13 -4.25 -5.58
CA ALA A 52 19.18 -3.90 -4.62
C ALA A 52 19.58 -5.03 -3.66
N VAL A 53 18.78 -6.09 -3.53
CA VAL A 53 19.08 -7.26 -2.66
C VAL A 53 19.77 -8.38 -3.46
N ALA A 54 19.85 -8.26 -4.78
CA ALA A 54 20.48 -9.22 -5.68
C ALA A 54 21.93 -8.85 -6.10
N ALA A 55 22.52 -7.80 -5.52
CA ALA A 55 23.90 -7.36 -5.74
C ALA A 55 24.71 -7.41 -4.43
#